data_AF-A0A4Q5E839-F1
#
_entry.id   AF-A0A4Q5E839-F1
#
_cell.length_a   1.000
_cell.length_b   1.000
_cell.length_c   1.000
_cell.angle_alpha   90.00
_cell.angle_beta   90.00
_cell.angle_gamma   90.00
#
_symmetry.space_group_name_H-M   'P 1'
#
loop_
_entity.id
_entity.type
_entity.pdbx_description
1 polymer ?
#
loop_
_entity_poly.entity_id
_entity_poly.type
_entity_poly.pdbx_seq_one_letter_code
_entity_poly.pdbx_strand_id
1 'polypeptide(L)'
;MIEVFNAKRTRSYGCFASFKAATDTLDSLAVAGQLGRVPAVSVSVYRNGVLQREYEAVFARGKWRVPKVQKKRVSELKPAHARRRRKWCKEYATAELMFREGFPDHLNRSYPLSADSLRRCNRRCRIYVK
;
A
#
# COMPACT_ATOMS: atom_id res chain seq x y z
N MET A 1 -9.58 -1.38 10.01
CA MET A 1 -10.53 -1.37 11.13
C MET A 1 -10.49 -2.74 11.76
N ILE A 2 -10.68 -2.83 13.08
CA ILE A 2 -10.79 -4.09 13.80
C ILE A 2 -12.10 -4.10 14.58
N GLU A 3 -12.66 -5.28 14.76
CA GLU A 3 -13.76 -5.53 15.67
C GLU A 3 -13.28 -6.51 16.72
N VAL A 4 -13.58 -6.21 17.98
CA VAL A 4 -13.12 -6.99 19.13
C VAL A 4 -14.31 -7.69 19.76
N PHE A 5 -14.16 -8.98 20.01
CA PHE A 5 -15.17 -9.84 20.57
C PHE A 5 -14.64 -10.56 21.81
N ASN A 6 -15.56 -11.12 22.59
CA ASN A 6 -15.23 -12.12 23.59
C ASN A 6 -14.58 -13.36 22.94
N ALA A 7 -13.81 -14.13 23.70
CA ALA A 7 -13.18 -15.37 23.25
C ALA A 7 -14.19 -16.33 22.58
N LYS A 8 -15.43 -16.38 23.08
CA LYS A 8 -16.52 -17.20 22.52
C LYS A 8 -17.25 -16.57 21.32
N ARG A 9 -16.88 -15.34 20.92
CA ARG A 9 -17.56 -14.52 19.90
C ARG A 9 -19.06 -14.27 20.09
N THR A 10 -19.57 -14.47 21.30
CA THR A 10 -20.98 -14.25 21.61
C THR A 10 -21.33 -12.78 21.80
N ARG A 11 -20.33 -11.94 22.09
CA ARG A 11 -20.49 -10.51 22.37
C ARG A 11 -19.38 -9.71 21.70
N SER A 12 -19.74 -8.61 21.05
CA SER A 12 -18.79 -7.61 20.57
C SER A 12 -18.55 -6.54 21.64
N TYR A 13 -17.28 -6.12 21.77
CA TYR A 13 -16.85 -5.01 22.61
C TYR A 13 -16.69 -3.71 21.83
N GLY A 14 -16.88 -3.77 20.51
CA GLY A 14 -16.90 -2.60 19.63
C GLY A 14 -15.84 -2.65 18.54
N CYS A 15 -15.84 -1.56 17.79
CA CYS A 15 -15.02 -1.38 16.60
C CYS A 15 -13.96 -0.31 16.80
N PHE A 16 -12.72 -0.62 16.40
CA PHE A 16 -11.57 0.26 16.61
C PHE A 16 -10.75 0.41 15.33
N ALA A 17 -10.00 1.51 15.22
CA ALA A 17 -9.10 1.71 14.09
C ALA A 17 -7.95 0.68 14.07
N SER A 18 -7.41 0.35 15.24
CA SER A 18 -6.29 -0.56 15.44
C SER A 18 -6.34 -1.25 16.81
N PHE A 19 -5.55 -2.30 17.01
CA PHE A 19 -5.47 -3.01 18.29
C PHE A 19 -4.96 -2.09 19.41
N LYS A 20 -4.02 -1.19 19.11
CA LYS A 20 -3.51 -0.19 20.07
C LYS A 20 -4.58 0.79 20.53
N ALA A 21 -5.57 1.12 19.69
CA ALA A 21 -6.68 1.97 20.09
C ALA A 21 -7.69 1.24 20.98
N ALA A 22 -7.69 -0.10 20.96
CA ALA A 22 -8.57 -0.92 21.78
C ALA A 22 -7.96 -1.29 23.14
N THR A 23 -6.65 -1.11 23.36
CA THR A 23 -5.97 -1.62 24.55
C THR A 23 -6.54 -1.06 25.84
N ASP A 24 -6.83 0.24 25.89
CA ASP A 24 -7.31 0.90 27.12
C ASP A 24 -8.69 0.37 27.52
N THR A 25 -9.55 0.13 26.53
CA THR A 25 -10.85 -0.52 26.72
C THR A 25 -10.69 -1.96 27.19
N LEU A 26 -9.77 -2.71 26.57
CA LEU A 26 -9.51 -4.10 26.93
C LEU A 26 -8.90 -4.25 28.33
N ASP A 27 -8.04 -3.33 28.73
CA ASP A 27 -7.44 -3.28 30.06
C ASP A 27 -8.51 -2.97 31.10
N SER A 28 -9.41 -2.03 30.83
CA SER A 28 -10.57 -1.73 31.69
C SER A 28 -11.49 -2.95 31.85
N LEU A 29 -11.75 -3.69 30.77
CA LEU A 29 -12.55 -4.92 30.79
C LEU A 29 -11.85 -6.06 31.54
N ALA A 30 -10.52 -6.15 31.45
CA ALA A 30 -9.72 -7.11 32.20
C ALA A 30 -9.76 -6.81 33.70
N VAL A 31 -9.60 -5.54 34.10
CA VAL A 31 -9.71 -5.10 35.50
C VAL A 31 -11.11 -5.34 36.06
N ALA A 32 -12.15 -5.10 35.25
CA ALA A 32 -13.53 -5.40 35.62
C ALA A 32 -13.87 -6.91 35.68
N GLY A 33 -12.92 -7.79 35.35
CA GLY A 33 -13.11 -9.24 35.37
C GLY A 33 -14.06 -9.78 34.29
N GLN A 34 -14.45 -8.97 33.30
CA GLN A 34 -15.41 -9.37 32.27
C GLN A 34 -14.83 -10.31 31.20
N LEU A 35 -13.51 -10.43 31.16
CA LEU A 35 -12.77 -11.28 30.21
C LEU A 35 -12.39 -12.65 30.80
N GLY A 36 -12.90 -12.98 31.99
CA GLY A 36 -12.63 -14.24 32.69
C GLY A 36 -11.27 -14.27 33.40
N ARG A 37 -10.89 -15.46 33.89
CA ARG A 37 -9.68 -15.66 34.72
C ARG A 37 -8.37 -15.41 33.96
N VAL A 38 -8.37 -15.73 32.66
CA VAL A 38 -7.29 -15.38 31.73
C VAL A 38 -7.92 -14.49 30.66
N PRO A 39 -7.65 -13.17 30.66
CA PRO A 39 -8.28 -12.27 29.70
C PRO A 39 -7.90 -12.65 28.27
N ALA A 40 -8.87 -13.08 27.48
CA ALA A 40 -8.70 -13.46 26.09
C ALA A 40 -9.82 -12.87 25.23
N VAL A 41 -9.45 -12.37 24.04
CA VAL A 41 -10.38 -11.71 23.11
C VAL A 41 -10.14 -12.17 21.68
N SER A 42 -11.22 -12.36 20.93
CA SER A 42 -11.15 -12.64 19.50
C SER A 42 -11.19 -11.32 18.73
N VAL A 43 -10.28 -11.11 17.79
CA VAL A 43 -10.16 -9.89 17.00
C VAL A 43 -10.30 -10.20 15.53
N SER A 44 -11.24 -9.53 14.88
CA SER A 44 -11.46 -9.60 13.44
C SER A 44 -10.99 -8.31 12.79
N VAL A 45 -10.14 -8.42 11.78
CA VAL A 45 -9.55 -7.30 11.06
C VAL A 45 -10.23 -7.15 9.71
N TYR A 46 -10.77 -5.98 9.47
CA TYR A 46 -11.46 -5.62 8.24
C TYR A 46 -10.66 -4.58 7.46
N ARG A 47 -10.60 -4.77 6.14
CA ARG A 47 -10.09 -3.80 5.18
C ARG A 47 -11.11 -3.65 4.07
N ASN A 48 -11.56 -2.42 3.84
CA ASN A 48 -12.57 -2.10 2.82
C ASN A 48 -13.88 -2.93 2.98
N GLY A 49 -14.32 -3.16 4.22
CA GLY A 49 -15.50 -3.97 4.51
C GLY A 49 -15.30 -5.49 4.41
N VAL A 50 -14.15 -5.96 3.93
CA VAL A 50 -13.85 -7.39 3.81
C VAL A 50 -13.03 -7.87 5.01
N LEU A 51 -13.44 -9.00 5.60
CA LEU A 51 -12.71 -9.68 6.66
C LEU A 51 -11.38 -10.21 6.10
N GLN A 52 -10.26 -9.70 6.61
CA GLN A 52 -8.91 -10.08 6.16
C GLN A 52 -8.27 -11.12 7.07
N ARG A 53 -8.53 -11.01 8.38
CA ARG A 53 -7.83 -11.80 9.37
C ARG A 53 -8.61 -11.89 10.66
N GLU A 54 -8.52 -13.05 11.28
CA GLU A 54 -9.01 -13.27 12.62
C GLU A 54 -7.86 -13.80 13.48
N TYR A 55 -7.76 -13.31 14.71
CA TYR A 55 -6.79 -13.80 15.67
C TYR A 55 -7.30 -13.63 17.09
N GLU A 56 -6.81 -14.45 18.00
CA GLU A 56 -7.10 -14.34 19.41
C GLU A 56 -5.95 -13.62 20.11
N ALA A 57 -6.24 -12.57 20.88
CA ALA A 57 -5.27 -11.89 21.71
C ALA A 57 -5.46 -12.30 23.17
N VAL A 58 -4.36 -12.67 23.83
CA VAL A 58 -4.37 -13.13 25.21
C VAL A 58 -3.56 -12.18 26.07
N PHE A 59 -4.09 -11.81 27.23
CA PHE A 59 -3.35 -11.00 28.20
C PHE A 59 -2.43 -11.90 29.03
N ALA A 60 -1.12 -11.71 28.89
CA ALA A 60 -0.12 -12.51 29.60
C ALA A 60 1.07 -11.64 30.01
N ARG A 61 1.51 -11.77 31.27
CA ARG A 61 2.63 -11.03 31.86
C ARG A 61 2.46 -9.50 31.73
N GLY A 62 1.25 -9.01 32.02
CA GLY A 62 0.94 -7.56 32.02
C GLY A 62 0.87 -6.92 30.64
N LYS A 63 0.83 -7.70 29.56
CA LYS A 63 0.74 -7.18 28.17
C LYS A 63 -0.16 -8.07 27.32
N TRP A 64 -0.88 -7.43 26.40
CA TRP A 64 -1.60 -8.14 25.34
C TRP A 64 -0.63 -8.82 24.38
N ARG A 65 -0.73 -10.14 24.29
CA ARG A 65 0.00 -10.97 23.34
C ARG A 65 -0.90 -11.25 22.15
N VAL A 66 -0.56 -10.60 21.03
CA VAL A 66 -1.16 -10.90 19.74
C VAL A 66 -0.30 -11.95 19.04
N PRO A 67 -0.87 -13.08 18.59
CA PRO A 67 -0.15 -14.07 17.82
C PRO A 67 0.48 -13.42 16.58
N LYS A 68 1.81 -13.49 16.51
CA LYS A 68 2.54 -13.24 15.27
C LYS A 68 2.27 -14.40 14.32
N VAL A 69 1.11 -14.39 13.68
CA VAL A 69 0.86 -15.32 12.57
C VAL A 69 1.87 -14.96 11.49
N GLN A 70 2.81 -15.87 11.26
CA GLN A 70 3.62 -15.86 10.05
C GLN A 70 2.64 -15.78 8.89
N LYS A 71 2.78 -14.75 8.04
CA LYS A 71 2.02 -14.61 6.81
C LYS A 71 2.12 -15.93 6.04
N LYS A 72 1.15 -16.84 6.19
CA LYS A 72 0.78 -17.72 5.08
C LYS A 72 0.27 -16.74 4.05
N ARG A 73 1.13 -16.42 3.09
CA ARG A 73 0.71 -15.79 1.85
C ARG A 73 -0.30 -16.76 1.26
N VAL A 74 -1.58 -16.62 1.62
CA VAL A 74 -2.62 -16.97 0.68
C VAL A 74 -2.29 -16.07 -0.48
N SER A 75 -1.75 -16.67 -1.53
CA SER A 75 -1.63 -16.06 -2.83
C SER A 75 -3.05 -15.83 -3.34
N GLU A 76 -3.74 -14.88 -2.72
CA GLU A 76 -4.55 -13.98 -3.53
C GLU A 76 -3.55 -13.43 -4.54
N LEU A 77 -3.68 -13.92 -5.77
CA LEU A 77 -3.21 -13.25 -6.95
C LEU A 77 -3.76 -11.83 -6.87
N LYS A 78 -3.03 -10.96 -6.18
CA LYS A 78 -3.17 -9.53 -6.36
C LYS A 78 -3.10 -9.37 -7.88
N PRO A 79 -4.07 -8.74 -8.55
CA PRO A 79 -3.79 -8.23 -9.88
C PRO A 79 -2.53 -7.41 -9.67
N ALA A 80 -1.44 -7.87 -10.29
CA ALA A 80 -0.12 -7.29 -10.11
C ALA A 80 -0.34 -5.80 -10.20
N HIS A 81 -0.08 -5.05 -9.10
CA HIS A 81 -0.17 -3.59 -9.10
C HIS A 81 0.37 -3.17 -10.44
N ALA A 82 -0.52 -2.69 -11.32
CA ALA A 82 -0.18 -2.51 -12.71
C ALA A 82 1.04 -1.60 -12.66
N ARG A 83 2.23 -2.20 -12.89
CA ARG A 83 3.48 -1.46 -12.91
C ARG A 83 3.18 -0.45 -13.98
N ARG A 84 2.94 0.80 -13.57
CA ARG A 84 2.52 1.91 -14.42
C ARG A 84 3.34 1.72 -15.69
N ARG A 85 2.71 1.23 -16.78
CA ARG A 85 3.44 0.67 -17.93
C ARG A 85 4.52 1.70 -18.23
N ARG A 86 5.80 1.31 -18.11
CA ARG A 86 6.88 2.26 -18.37
C ARG A 86 6.57 2.83 -19.75
N LYS A 87 6.21 4.11 -19.81
CA LYS A 87 5.85 4.76 -21.06
C LYS A 87 6.95 4.44 -22.06
N TRP A 88 6.56 3.88 -23.20
CA TRP A 88 7.52 3.50 -24.24
C TRP A 88 8.36 4.74 -24.55
N CYS A 89 9.65 4.63 -24.26
CA CYS A 89 10.61 5.68 -24.56
C CYS A 89 11.08 5.41 -25.98
N LYS A 90 10.74 6.30 -26.92
CA LYS A 90 11.36 6.26 -28.26
C LYS A 90 12.76 6.87 -28.12
N GLU A 91 13.79 6.07 -28.41
CA GLU A 91 15.17 6.55 -28.46
C GLU A 91 15.43 7.13 -29.85
N TYR A 92 15.95 8.36 -29.89
CA TYR A 92 16.34 9.02 -31.13
C TYR A 92 17.86 9.03 -31.27
N ALA A 93 18.34 8.77 -32.48
CA ALA A 93 19.76 8.83 -32.81
C ALA A 93 20.31 10.25 -32.66
N THR A 94 19.49 11.27 -32.94
CA THR A 94 19.81 12.68 -32.76
C THR A 94 18.65 13.42 -32.12
N ALA A 95 18.95 14.51 -31.39
CA ALA A 95 17.90 15.35 -30.82
C ALA A 95 17.04 16.03 -31.92
N GLU A 96 17.59 16.30 -33.10
CA GLU A 96 16.82 16.89 -34.21
C GLU A 96 15.60 16.03 -34.59
N LEU A 97 15.76 14.71 -34.67
CA LEU A 97 14.67 13.78 -34.98
C LEU A 97 13.60 13.79 -33.89
N MET A 98 14.03 13.83 -32.63
CA MET A 98 13.14 13.94 -31.48
C MET A 98 12.24 15.18 -31.57
N PHE A 99 12.80 16.32 -31.96
CA PHE A 99 12.06 17.58 -32.07
C PHE A 99 11.18 17.63 -33.32
N ARG A 100 11.63 17.10 -34.47
CA ARG A 100 10.80 17.06 -35.69
C ARG A 100 9.49 16.30 -35.50
N GLU A 101 9.50 15.22 -34.72
CA GLU A 101 8.28 14.43 -34.45
C GLU A 101 7.34 15.10 -33.44
N GLY A 102 7.88 15.93 -32.52
CA GLY A 102 7.09 16.60 -31.49
C GLY A 102 6.42 17.91 -31.91
N PHE A 103 6.77 18.45 -33.08
CA PHE A 103 6.29 19.74 -33.55
C PHE A 103 5.41 19.57 -34.79
N PRO A 104 4.16 20.06 -34.79
CA PRO A 104 3.27 19.95 -35.94
C PRO A 104 3.78 20.78 -37.12
N ASP A 105 3.57 20.26 -38.34
CA ASP A 105 4.16 20.74 -39.60
C ASP A 105 3.92 22.22 -39.93
N HIS A 106 2.93 22.85 -39.31
CA HIS A 106 2.58 24.26 -39.53
C HIS A 106 3.47 25.26 -38.77
N LEU A 107 4.32 24.79 -37.85
CA LEU A 107 5.32 25.63 -37.19
C LEU A 107 6.59 25.62 -38.04
N ASN A 108 6.73 26.62 -38.92
CA ASN A 108 7.88 26.79 -39.80
C ASN A 108 9.21 26.70 -39.02
N ARG A 109 10.06 25.76 -39.46
CA ARG A 109 11.34 25.35 -38.88
C ARG A 109 12.24 26.55 -38.56
N SER A 110 12.46 26.81 -37.28
CA SER A 110 13.68 27.45 -36.80
C SER A 110 14.05 26.81 -35.47
N TYR A 111 15.11 26.00 -35.49
CA TYR A 111 15.58 25.27 -34.34
C TYR A 111 16.26 26.25 -33.36
N PRO A 112 15.87 26.32 -32.07
CA PRO A 112 16.42 27.30 -31.13
C PRO A 112 17.85 26.96 -30.65
N LEU A 113 18.49 25.93 -31.22
CA LEU A 113 19.84 25.51 -30.87
C LEU A 113 20.70 25.48 -32.14
N SER A 114 21.95 25.93 -32.08
CA SER A 114 22.86 25.81 -33.22
C SER A 114 23.23 24.34 -33.45
N ALA A 115 23.51 23.95 -34.70
CA ALA A 115 23.97 22.60 -35.05
C ALA A 115 25.19 22.16 -34.21
N ASP A 116 26.00 23.13 -33.74
CA ASP A 116 27.15 22.91 -32.86
C ASP A 116 26.77 22.50 -31.44
N SER A 117 25.68 23.04 -30.88
CA SER A 117 25.16 22.61 -29.57
C SER A 117 24.58 21.19 -29.58
N LEU A 118 24.10 20.70 -30.73
CA LEU A 118 23.60 19.33 -30.90
C LEU A 118 24.71 18.29 -30.99
N ARG A 119 25.82 18.59 -31.69
CA ARG A 119 26.98 17.68 -31.83
C ARG A 119 27.64 17.34 -30.50
N ARG A 120 27.55 18.24 -29.50
CA ARG A 120 28.06 17.98 -28.14
C ARG A 120 27.17 17.07 -27.30
N CYS A 121 25.93 16.83 -27.71
CA CYS A 121 24.99 16.02 -26.96
C CYS A 121 25.15 14.53 -27.31
N ASN A 122 26.17 13.88 -26.76
CA ASN A 122 26.41 12.43 -26.87
C ASN A 122 25.38 11.56 -26.11
N ARG A 123 24.21 12.12 -25.77
CA ARG A 123 23.18 11.43 -24.99
C ARG A 123 22.04 11.03 -25.91
N ARG A 124 21.73 9.73 -25.94
CA ARG A 124 20.50 9.22 -26.59
C ARG A 124 19.31 9.95 -25.99
N CYS A 125 18.60 10.69 -26.83
CA CYS A 125 17.46 11.50 -26.41
C CYS A 125 16.22 10.61 -26.30
N ARG A 126 15.50 10.69 -25.18
CA ARG A 126 14.31 9.89 -24.88
C ARG A 126 13.10 10.78 -24.69
N ILE A 127 12.03 10.54 -25.45
CA ILE A 127 10.70 11.09 -25.16
C ILE A 127 9.83 9.98 -24.58
N TYR A 128 9.11 10.31 -23.50
CA TYR A 128 8.00 9.49 -23.01
C TYR A 128 6.77 9.72 -23.87
N VAL A 129 6.48 8.76 -24.75
CA VAL A 129 5.24 8.79 -25.55
C VAL A 129 4.06 8.52 -24.60
N LYS A 130 3.00 9.33 -24.71
CA LYS A 130 1.76 9.18 -23.92
C LYS A 130 0.81 8.20 -24.58
#